data_AF-A0A031JPT3-F1
#
_entry.id   AF-A0A031JPT3-F1
#
_cell.length_a   1.000
_cell.length_b   1.000
_cell.length_c   1.000
_cell.angle_alpha   90.00
_cell.angle_beta   90.00
_cell.angle_gamma   90.00
#
_symmetry.space_group_name_H-M   'P 1'
#
loop_
_entity.id
_entity.type
_entity.pdbx_description
1 polymer ?
#
loop_
_entity_poly.entity_id
_entity_poly.type
_entity_poly.pdbx_seq_one_letter_code
_entity_poly.pdbx_strand_id
1 'polypeptide(L)'
;MIPGFPQAVPLHGLIGGLMIGCAAALMLLANGRVAGCSGLFARAAGLAASGAPRAIAIAFTLGLPLGAALIGAMTGIEAHFPASLAILAIAGLIVGFGTRLGSGCTSGHGVVGIARLSPRSLAATATFMASGIATVTILRAFGAGL
;
A
#
# COMPACT_ATOMS: atom_id res chain seq x y z
N MET A 1 -24.05 -1.86 -12.22
CA MET A 1 -23.84 -0.52 -11.64
C MET A 1 -24.62 -0.46 -10.35
N ILE A 2 -24.02 0.01 -9.25
CA ILE A 2 -24.70 0.13 -7.95
C ILE A 2 -25.35 1.52 -7.90
N PRO A 3 -26.65 1.66 -7.59
CA PRO A 3 -27.27 2.97 -7.38
C PRO A 3 -26.49 3.76 -6.33
N GLY A 4 -25.94 4.93 -6.69
CA GLY A 4 -25.09 5.77 -5.82
C GLY A 4 -23.58 5.71 -6.11
N PHE A 5 -23.08 4.63 -6.74
CA PHE A 5 -21.66 4.51 -7.15
C PHE A 5 -21.57 4.06 -8.62
N PRO A 6 -21.79 4.96 -9.59
CA PRO A 6 -21.84 4.60 -11.00
C PRO A 6 -20.52 4.02 -11.53
N GLN A 7 -19.39 4.45 -10.95
CA GLN A 7 -18.03 4.02 -11.32
C GLN A 7 -17.56 2.76 -10.57
N ALA A 8 -18.41 2.15 -9.73
CA ALA A 8 -18.01 0.95 -9.01
C ALA A 8 -17.88 -0.24 -9.95
N VAL A 9 -16.69 -0.86 -9.96
CA VAL A 9 -16.37 -2.10 -10.68
C VAL A 9 -16.18 -3.27 -9.70
N PRO A 10 -17.26 -3.74 -9.03
CA PRO A 10 -17.16 -4.65 -7.88
C PRO A 10 -16.47 -5.98 -8.20
N LEU A 11 -16.71 -6.54 -9.39
CA LEU A 11 -16.07 -7.80 -9.80
C LEU A 11 -14.55 -7.65 -9.94
N HIS A 12 -14.08 -6.57 -10.57
CA HIS A 12 -12.65 -6.29 -10.72
C HIS A 12 -11.99 -6.07 -9.35
N GLY A 13 -12.67 -5.35 -8.45
CA GLY A 13 -12.22 -5.16 -7.08
C GLY A 13 -12.09 -6.48 -6.30
N LEU A 14 -13.05 -7.39 -6.46
CA LEU A 14 -13.00 -8.72 -5.85
C LEU A 14 -11.83 -9.55 -6.40
N ILE A 15 -11.65 -9.59 -7.72
CA ILE A 15 -10.55 -10.32 -8.37
C ILE A 15 -9.20 -9.75 -7.89
N GLY A 16 -9.03 -8.43 -7.89
CA GLY A 16 -7.81 -7.79 -7.40
C GLY A 16 -7.55 -8.07 -5.92
N GLY A 17 -8.59 -8.03 -5.09
CA GLY A 17 -8.52 -8.38 -3.66
C GLY A 17 -8.09 -9.82 -3.43
N LEU A 18 -8.66 -10.77 -4.19
CA LEU A 18 -8.25 -12.19 -4.14
C LEU A 18 -6.78 -12.36 -4.56
N MET A 19 -6.33 -11.70 -5.63
CA MET A 19 -4.94 -11.76 -6.06
C MET A 19 -3.97 -11.24 -5.00
N ILE A 20 -4.26 -10.08 -4.39
CA ILE A 20 -3.44 -9.50 -3.32
C ILE A 20 -3.45 -10.41 -2.08
N GLY A 21 -4.62 -10.94 -1.70
CA GLY A 21 -4.78 -11.86 -0.58
C GLY A 21 -4.01 -13.16 -0.78
N CYS A 22 -4.09 -13.77 -1.96
CA CYS A 22 -3.32 -14.95 -2.33
C CYS A 22 -1.81 -14.68 -2.29
N ALA A 23 -1.34 -13.55 -2.84
CA ALA A 23 0.06 -13.17 -2.78
C ALA A 23 0.55 -12.99 -1.33
N ALA A 24 -0.25 -12.35 -0.48
CA ALA A 24 0.07 -12.18 0.94
C ALA A 24 0.08 -13.53 1.69
N ALA A 25 -0.86 -14.43 1.38
CA ALA A 25 -0.91 -15.78 1.95
C ALA A 25 0.31 -16.62 1.52
N LEU A 26 0.68 -16.61 0.24
CA LEU A 26 1.86 -17.29 -0.27
C LEU A 26 3.12 -16.80 0.42
N MET A 27 3.27 -15.49 0.58
CA MET A 27 4.42 -14.91 1.29
C MET A 27 4.46 -15.34 2.76
N LEU A 28 3.29 -15.41 3.40
CA LEU A 28 3.20 -15.87 4.78
C LEU A 28 3.50 -17.37 4.93
N LEU A 29 3.00 -18.20 4.02
CA LEU A 29 3.19 -19.66 4.05
C LEU A 29 4.59 -20.08 3.63
N ALA A 30 5.14 -19.49 2.57
CA ALA A 30 6.47 -19.85 2.05
C ALA A 30 7.60 -19.33 2.95
N ASN A 31 7.42 -18.15 3.55
CA ASN A 31 8.49 -17.46 4.27
C ASN A 31 8.25 -17.29 5.77
N GLY A 32 7.07 -17.66 6.28
CA GLY A 32 6.68 -17.44 7.67
C GLY A 32 6.59 -15.96 8.06
N ARG A 33 6.57 -15.04 7.09
CA ARG A 33 6.65 -13.59 7.31
C ARG A 33 5.47 -12.88 6.67
N VAL A 34 4.92 -11.91 7.39
CA VAL A 34 3.82 -11.07 6.92
C VAL A 34 4.28 -10.20 5.75
N ALA A 35 3.50 -10.16 4.67
CA ALA A 35 3.70 -9.24 3.56
C ALA A 35 3.36 -7.81 4.00
N GLY A 36 4.37 -6.94 4.05
CA GLY A 36 4.19 -5.53 4.36
C GLY A 36 5.15 -4.68 3.53
N CYS A 37 4.61 -3.76 2.73
CA CYS A 37 5.39 -3.01 1.75
C CYS A 37 6.51 -2.18 2.41
N SER A 38 6.21 -1.43 3.47
CA SER A 38 7.22 -0.61 4.17
C SER A 38 8.31 -1.46 4.84
N GLY A 39 7.96 -2.62 5.41
CA GLY A 39 8.91 -3.53 6.04
C GLY A 39 9.84 -4.21 5.03
N LEU A 40 9.30 -4.67 3.91
CA LEU A 40 10.08 -5.26 2.82
C LEU A 40 10.95 -4.22 2.13
N PHE A 41 10.42 -3.02 1.89
CA PHE A 41 11.22 -1.91 1.37
C PHE A 41 12.38 -1.55 2.31
N ALA A 42 12.12 -1.41 3.62
CA ALA A 42 13.16 -1.15 4.60
C ALA A 42 14.22 -2.28 4.66
N ARG A 43 13.79 -3.55 4.50
CA ARG A 43 14.70 -4.69 4.41
C ARG A 43 15.54 -4.68 3.14
N ALA A 44 14.94 -4.35 2.00
CA ALA A 44 15.63 -4.21 0.72
C ALA A 44 16.70 -3.10 0.78
N ALA A 45 16.31 -1.93 1.30
CA ALA A 45 17.17 -0.77 1.52
C ALA A 45 18.26 -0.98 2.59
N GLY A 46 18.22 -2.07 3.35
CA GLY A 46 19.18 -2.34 4.42
C GLY A 46 18.93 -1.56 5.72
N LEU A 47 17.79 -0.88 5.84
CA LEU A 47 17.37 -0.10 7.02
C LEU A 47 16.74 -0.98 8.12
N ALA A 48 16.46 -2.25 7.83
CA ALA A 48 15.92 -3.23 8.76
C ALA A 48 16.90 -4.39 8.97
N ALA A 49 17.33 -4.58 10.22
CA ALA A 49 18.28 -5.63 10.62
C ALA A 49 17.67 -7.04 10.55
N SER A 50 16.36 -7.17 10.80
CA SER A 50 15.61 -8.43 10.80
C SER A 50 14.44 -8.40 9.81
N GLY A 51 13.95 -9.57 9.42
CA GLY A 51 12.81 -9.71 8.50
C GLY A 51 12.99 -10.85 7.50
N ALA A 52 12.30 -10.75 6.36
CA ALA A 52 12.45 -11.68 5.25
C ALA A 52 13.90 -11.69 4.70
N PRO A 53 14.32 -12.76 4.00
CA PRO A 53 15.56 -12.79 3.24
C PRO A 53 15.68 -11.55 2.34
N ARG A 54 16.86 -10.94 2.29
CA ARG A 54 17.06 -9.68 1.57
C ARG A 54 16.76 -9.81 0.08
N ALA A 55 17.06 -10.97 -0.52
CA ALA A 55 16.72 -11.28 -1.90
C ALA A 55 15.21 -11.20 -2.16
N ILE A 56 14.38 -11.73 -1.27
CA ILE A 56 12.92 -11.70 -1.39
C ILE A 56 12.38 -10.28 -1.18
N ALA A 57 12.96 -9.54 -0.23
CA ALA A 57 12.60 -8.15 -0.01
C ALA A 57 12.89 -7.30 -1.27
N ILE A 58 14.06 -7.46 -1.88
CA ILE A 58 14.42 -6.78 -3.14
C ILE A 58 13.49 -7.22 -4.28
N ALA A 59 13.26 -8.52 -4.45
CA ALA A 59 12.38 -9.05 -5.49
C ALA A 59 10.95 -8.52 -5.35
N PHE A 60 10.42 -8.43 -4.12
CA PHE A 60 9.12 -7.85 -3.85
C PHE A 60 9.09 -6.34 -4.15
N THR A 61 10.09 -5.59 -3.66
CA THR A 61 10.18 -4.14 -3.85
C THR A 61 10.32 -3.75 -5.32
N LEU A 62 11.08 -4.50 -6.12
CA LEU A 62 11.19 -4.27 -7.57
C LEU A 62 9.98 -4.83 -8.33
N GLY A 63 9.41 -5.94 -7.87
CA GLY A 63 8.25 -6.58 -8.49
C GLY A 63 7.00 -5.71 -8.50
N LEU A 64 6.77 -4.90 -7.46
CA LEU A 64 5.63 -3.98 -7.41
C LEU A 64 5.60 -2.94 -8.56
N PRO A 65 6.63 -2.10 -8.75
CA PRO A 65 6.65 -1.15 -9.87
C PRO A 65 6.77 -1.85 -11.23
N LEU A 66 7.51 -2.96 -11.33
CA LEU A 66 7.61 -3.73 -12.57
C LEU A 66 6.26 -4.32 -12.99
N GLY A 67 5.50 -4.89 -12.05
CA GLY A 67 4.16 -5.41 -12.30
C GLY A 67 3.19 -4.31 -12.73
N ALA A 68 3.25 -3.14 -12.08
CA ALA A 68 2.46 -1.97 -12.48
C ALA A 68 2.81 -1.50 -13.89
N ALA A 69 4.11 -1.42 -14.22
CA ALA A 69 4.58 -1.02 -15.55
C ALA A 69 4.16 -2.02 -16.64
N LEU A 70 4.25 -3.33 -16.36
CA LEU A 70 3.82 -4.37 -17.29
C LEU A 70 2.33 -4.26 -17.63
N ILE A 71 1.48 -4.14 -16.60
CA ILE A 71 0.03 -4.00 -16.80
C ILE A 71 -0.29 -2.68 -17.50
N GLY A 72 0.39 -1.58 -17.14
CA GLY A 72 0.22 -0.29 -17.80
C GLY A 72 0.56 -0.37 -19.30
N ALA A 73 1.63 -1.06 -19.67
CA ALA A 73 2.02 -1.27 -21.06
C ALA A 73 1.02 -2.14 -21.85
N MET A 74 0.39 -3.12 -21.21
CA MET A 74 -0.57 -4.02 -21.86
C MET A 74 -1.97 -3.41 -22.03
N THR A 75 -2.39 -2.57 -21.08
CA THR A 75 -3.77 -2.04 -21.02
C THR A 75 -3.88 -0.58 -21.42
N GLY A 76 -2.76 0.14 -21.56
CA GLY A 76 -2.74 1.56 -21.89
C GLY A 76 -3.22 2.47 -20.76
N ILE A 77 -3.24 1.98 -19.51
CA ILE A 77 -3.60 2.81 -18.34
C ILE A 77 -2.48 3.83 -18.10
N GLU A 78 -2.79 5.12 -18.30
CA GLU A 78 -1.88 6.21 -17.96
C GLU A 78 -1.83 6.42 -16.44
N ALA A 79 -0.61 6.41 -15.90
CA ALA A 79 -0.39 6.72 -14.50
C ALA A 79 -0.32 8.25 -14.32
N HIS A 80 -1.30 8.80 -13.62
CA HIS A 80 -1.31 10.22 -13.25
C HIS A 80 -0.46 10.41 -12.00
N PHE A 81 0.70 11.05 -12.16
CA PHE A 81 1.55 11.46 -11.05
C PHE A 81 1.32 12.94 -10.71
N PRO A 82 1.53 13.35 -9.44
CA PRO A 82 1.54 14.77 -9.09
C PRO A 82 2.57 15.52 -9.93
N ALA A 83 2.22 16.70 -10.43
CA ALA A 83 3.10 17.49 -11.30
C ALA A 83 4.40 17.96 -10.62
N SER A 84 4.44 17.99 -9.28
CA SER A 84 5.62 18.45 -8.53
C SER A 84 6.36 17.31 -7.81
N LEU A 85 7.61 17.09 -8.22
CA LEU A 85 8.52 16.17 -7.56
C LEU A 85 8.79 16.54 -6.10
N ALA A 86 8.75 17.84 -5.77
CA ALA A 86 8.92 18.31 -4.40
C ALA A 86 7.81 17.81 -3.47
N ILE A 87 6.53 17.90 -3.89
CA ILE A 87 5.41 17.38 -3.09
C ILE A 87 5.52 15.87 -2.96
N LEU A 88 5.89 15.16 -4.04
CA LEU A 88 6.04 13.72 -4.01
C LEU A 88 7.16 13.28 -3.03
N ALA A 89 8.29 13.98 -3.02
CA ALA A 89 9.40 13.70 -2.11
C ALA A 89 9.02 13.97 -0.64
N ILE A 90 8.37 15.11 -0.36
CA ILE A 90 7.91 15.46 0.99
C ILE A 90 6.87 14.46 1.48
N ALA A 91 5.87 14.14 0.65
CA ALA A 91 4.86 13.14 0.98
C ALA A 91 5.48 11.77 1.25
N GLY A 92 6.43 11.34 0.41
CA GLY A 92 7.16 10.08 0.58
C GLY A 92 7.93 10.03 1.89
N LEU A 93 8.60 11.12 2.30
CA LEU A 93 9.31 11.21 3.57
C LEU A 93 8.35 11.13 4.76
N ILE A 94 7.24 11.88 4.74
CA ILE A 94 6.23 11.87 5.81
C ILE A 94 5.61 10.48 5.94
N VAL A 95 5.23 9.84 4.83
CA VAL A 95 4.69 8.48 4.83
C VAL A 95 5.73 7.47 5.31
N GLY A 96 6.98 7.57 4.84
CA GLY A 96 8.08 6.72 5.27
C GLY A 96 8.31 6.78 6.79
N PHE A 97 8.38 8.00 7.34
CA PHE A 97 8.52 8.22 8.77
C PHE A 97 7.30 7.69 9.54
N GLY A 98 6.09 8.03 9.10
CA GLY A 98 4.84 7.60 9.75
C GLY A 98 4.67 6.08 9.78
N THR A 99 5.01 5.38 8.68
CA THR A 99 4.94 3.91 8.65
C THR A 99 5.98 3.25 9.56
N ARG A 100 7.13 3.90 9.80
CA ARG A 100 8.11 3.41 10.77
C ARG A 100 7.63 3.62 12.20
N LEU A 101 7.06 4.78 12.50
CA LEU A 101 6.47 5.07 13.81
C LEU A 101 5.31 4.12 14.14
N GLY A 102 4.44 3.86 13.15
CA GLY A 102 3.33 2.90 13.26
C GLY A 102 3.76 1.43 13.33
N SER A 103 5.05 1.13 13.16
CA SER A 103 5.60 -0.24 13.04
C SER A 103 4.99 -1.04 11.87
N GLY A 104 4.54 -0.34 10.82
CA GLY A 104 3.86 -0.95 9.69
C GLY A 104 3.17 0.08 8.80
N CYS A 105 2.70 -0.39 7.65
CA CYS A 105 1.86 0.37 6.72
C CYS A 105 0.49 -0.30 6.58
N THR A 106 -0.39 0.31 5.80
CA THR A 106 -1.74 -0.19 5.52
C THR A 106 -1.77 -1.56 4.84
N SER A 107 -0.76 -1.94 4.05
CA SER A 107 -0.69 -3.29 3.48
C SER A 107 -0.47 -4.36 4.56
N GLY A 108 0.41 -4.09 5.54
CA GLY A 108 0.67 -5.00 6.65
C GLY A 108 -0.46 -5.04 7.68
N HIS A 109 -0.91 -3.87 8.16
CA HIS A 109 -1.98 -3.80 9.16
C HIS A 109 -3.36 -4.07 8.56
N GLY A 110 -3.65 -3.51 7.39
CA GLY A 110 -4.96 -3.64 6.74
C GLY A 110 -5.17 -5.02 6.13
N VAL A 111 -4.32 -5.44 5.19
CA VAL A 111 -4.55 -6.71 4.47
C VAL A 111 -4.31 -7.91 5.40
N VAL A 112 -3.14 -7.99 6.03
CA VAL A 112 -2.76 -9.18 6.83
C VAL A 112 -3.19 -9.06 8.29
N GLY A 113 -3.08 -7.87 8.89
CA GLY A 113 -3.37 -7.64 10.31
C GLY A 113 -4.86 -7.74 10.67
N ILE A 114 -5.75 -7.21 9.84
CA ILE A 114 -7.21 -7.33 10.03
C ILE A 114 -7.66 -8.77 9.79
N ALA A 115 -7.10 -9.46 8.79
CA ALA A 115 -7.41 -10.88 8.56
C ALA A 115 -7.04 -11.78 9.75
N ARG A 116 -6.09 -11.35 10.59
CA ARG A 116 -5.71 -12.01 11.86
C ARG A 116 -6.50 -11.52 13.07
N LEU A 117 -7.55 -10.70 12.87
CA LEU A 117 -8.39 -10.10 13.91
C LEU A 117 -7.59 -9.36 15.00
N SER A 118 -6.48 -8.71 14.62
CA SER A 118 -5.64 -7.99 15.56
C SER A 118 -6.26 -6.62 15.91
N PRO A 119 -6.58 -6.34 17.20
CA PRO A 119 -7.15 -5.06 17.61
C PRO A 119 -6.19 -3.89 17.35
N ARG A 120 -4.88 -4.11 17.51
CA ARG A 120 -3.84 -3.14 17.15
C ARG A 120 -3.89 -2.78 15.67
N SER A 121 -4.08 -3.76 14.79
CA SER A 121 -4.11 -3.53 13.34
C SER A 121 -5.38 -2.84 12.89
N LEU A 122 -6.51 -3.12 13.55
CA LEU A 122 -7.75 -2.37 13.35
C LEU A 122 -7.57 -0.90 13.72
N ALA A 123 -7.04 -0.62 14.92
CA ALA A 123 -6.78 0.75 15.36
C ALA A 123 -5.81 1.49 14.40
N ALA A 124 -4.69 0.85 14.02
CA ALA A 124 -3.74 1.44 13.09
C ALA A 124 -4.38 1.75 11.73
N THR A 125 -5.16 0.81 11.18
CA THR A 125 -5.82 0.99 9.88
C THR A 125 -6.88 2.09 9.93
N ALA A 126 -7.67 2.16 11.02
CA ALA A 126 -8.65 3.22 11.23
C ALA A 126 -7.98 4.60 11.28
N THR A 127 -6.86 4.74 11.99
CA THR A 127 -6.11 6.00 12.05
C THR A 127 -5.52 6.39 10.69
N PHE A 128 -4.97 5.43 9.92
CA PHE A 128 -4.49 5.69 8.56
C PHE A 128 -5.63 6.17 7.64
N MET A 129 -6.79 5.52 7.69
CA MET A 129 -7.94 5.93 6.88
C MET A 129 -8.48 7.30 7.31
N ALA A 130 -8.63 7.54 8.60
CA ALA A 130 -9.10 8.82 9.13
C ALA A 130 -8.17 9.99 8.72
N SER A 131 -6.85 9.80 8.85
CA SER A 131 -5.87 10.82 8.45
C SER A 131 -5.86 11.05 6.94
N GLY A 132 -6.01 10.01 6.11
CA GLY A 132 -6.14 10.14 4.66
C GLY A 132 -7.39 10.91 4.25
N ILE A 133 -8.55 10.56 4.84
CA ILE A 133 -9.83 11.26 4.62
C ILE A 133 -9.70 12.73 5.04
N ALA A 134 -9.16 13.00 6.23
CA ALA A 134 -8.97 14.36 6.72
C ALA A 134 -8.05 15.17 5.79
N THR A 135 -6.92 14.59 5.36
CA THR A 135 -5.95 15.25 4.48
C THR A 135 -6.59 15.65 3.15
N VAL A 136 -7.28 14.71 2.48
CA VAL A 136 -7.96 15.00 1.21
C VAL A 136 -9.06 16.05 1.39
N THR A 137 -9.83 15.97 2.48
CA THR A 137 -10.92 16.92 2.77
C THR A 137 -10.38 18.32 2.99
N ILE A 138 -9.30 18.46 3.77
CA ILE A 138 -8.63 19.73 4.04
C ILE A 138 -8.06 20.30 2.74
N LEU A 139 -7.28 19.53 1.98
CA LEU A 139 -6.67 20.01 0.74
C LEU A 139 -7.72 20.47 -0.27
N ARG A 140 -8.82 19.72 -0.42
CA ARG A 140 -9.96 20.12 -1.27
C ARG A 140 -10.63 21.40 -0.77
N ALA A 141 -10.80 21.57 0.53
CA ALA A 141 -11.39 22.78 1.11
C ALA A 141 -10.53 24.04 0.87
N PHE A 142 -9.21 23.89 0.85
CA PHE A 142 -8.27 24.98 0.55
C PHE A 142 -8.04 25.21 -0.96
N GLY A 143 -8.80 24.56 -1.84
CA GLY A 143 -8.71 24.75 -3.29
C GLY A 143 -7.46 24.12 -3.92
N ALA A 144 -6.74 23.24 -3.21
CA ALA A 144 -5.73 22.40 -3.83
C ALA A 144 -6.43 21.34 -4.68
N GLY A 145 -6.67 21.68 -5.96
CA GLY A 145 -7.09 20.72 -6.97
C GLY A 145 -5.97 19.73 -7.24
N LEU A 146 -5.99 18.60 -6.53
CA LEU A 146 -5.34 17.37 -6.95
C LEU A 146 -6.24 16.62 -7.93
#